data_AF-A0A2W1NZB5-F1
#
_entry.id   AF-A0A2W1NZB5-F1
#
_cell.length_a   1.000
_cell.length_b   1.000
_cell.length_c   1.000
_cell.angle_alpha   90.00
_cell.angle_beta   90.00
_cell.angle_gamma   90.00
#
_symmetry.space_group_name_H-M   'P 1'
#
loop_
_entity.id
_entity.type
_entity.pdbx_description
1 polymer ?
#
loop_
_entity_poly.entity_id
_entity_poly.type
_entity_poly.pdbx_seq_one_letter_code
_entity_poly.pdbx_strand_id
1 'polypeptide(L)' 'MSSVSGARQGADNRNEQDHHEPTLAPTMDTHNPLEEKATPEEIRQGEYTMVTRLYLDRTPDD' A
#
# COMPACT_ATOMS: atom_id res chain seq x y z
N MET A 1 55.28 -11.34 -33.93
CA MET A 1 54.96 -9.94 -33.56
C MET A 1 53.47 -9.90 -33.27
N SER A 2 53.04 -10.24 -32.05
CA SER A 2 52.69 -9.31 -30.96
C SER A 2 51.95 -8.05 -31.43
N SER A 3 50.66 -7.99 -31.14
CA SER A 3 50.03 -6.91 -30.38
C SER A 3 48.63 -7.33 -29.91
N VAL A 4 48.47 -7.36 -28.59
CA VAL A 4 47.20 -7.47 -27.86
C VAL A 4 46.42 -6.18 -28.04
N SER A 5 45.10 -6.25 -28.20
CA SER A 5 44.21 -5.19 -27.72
C SER A 5 42.96 -5.83 -27.14
N GLY A 6 42.86 -5.77 -25.81
CA GLY A 6 41.65 -6.14 -25.10
C GLY A 6 40.57 -5.07 -25.25
N ALA A 7 39.33 -5.51 -25.18
CA ALA A 7 38.21 -4.72 -24.68
C ALA A 7 37.28 -5.67 -23.93
N ARG A 8 37.03 -5.33 -22.66
CA ARG A 8 36.07 -5.95 -21.75
C ARG A 8 34.66 -5.45 -22.09
N GLN A 9 33.69 -5.96 -21.32
CA GLN A 9 32.26 -5.66 -21.27
C GLN A 9 31.45 -6.38 -22.35
N GLY A 10 30.41 -7.15 -22.04
CA GLY A 10 29.72 -7.39 -20.78
C GLY A 10 28.44 -8.15 -21.16
N ALA A 11 28.08 -9.17 -20.40
CA ALA A 11 26.85 -9.93 -20.62
C ALA A 11 25.64 -8.99 -20.49
N ASP A 12 25.00 -8.68 -21.60
CA ASP A 12 23.72 -7.97 -21.59
C ASP A 12 22.59 -8.99 -21.52
N ASN A 13 22.42 -9.51 -20.32
CA ASN A 13 21.31 -10.38 -19.95
C ASN A 13 20.47 -9.57 -18.96
N ARG A 14 19.51 -8.79 -19.46
CA ARG A 14 18.54 -8.05 -18.62
C ARG A 14 17.38 -7.56 -19.47
N ASN A 15 16.38 -8.42 -19.66
CA ASN A 15 15.03 -7.94 -19.90
C ASN A 15 14.01 -8.97 -19.37
N GLU A 16 14.16 -9.36 -18.11
CA GLU A 16 13.01 -9.80 -17.32
C GLU A 16 12.31 -8.53 -16.88
N GLN A 17 11.30 -8.14 -17.64
CA GLN A 17 10.34 -7.14 -17.21
C GLN A 17 9.59 -7.75 -16.03
N ASP A 18 10.05 -7.43 -14.82
CA ASP A 18 9.27 -7.62 -13.60
C ASP A 18 7.94 -6.90 -13.80
N HIS A 19 6.92 -7.66 -14.21
CA HIS A 19 5.54 -7.23 -14.21
C HIS A 19 5.10 -7.10 -12.75
N HIS A 20 5.55 -6.04 -12.09
CA HIS A 20 4.98 -5.64 -10.82
C HIS A 20 3.56 -5.16 -11.10
N GLU A 21 2.60 -6.07 -10.91
CA GLU A 21 1.22 -5.66 -10.78
C GLU A 21 1.13 -4.55 -9.72
N PRO A 22 0.38 -3.48 -9.99
CA PRO A 22 0.24 -2.39 -9.03
C PRO A 22 -0.34 -2.94 -7.73
N THR A 23 0.47 -2.89 -6.66
CA THR A 23 0.05 -3.24 -5.32
C THR A 23 -0.39 -1.99 -4.58
N LEU A 24 -1.35 -2.15 -3.68
CA LEU A 24 -1.76 -1.05 -2.80
C LEU A 24 -0.58 -0.64 -1.93
N ALA A 25 -0.34 0.66 -1.83
CA ALA A 25 0.74 1.14 -0.97
C ALA A 25 0.47 0.69 0.48
N PRO A 26 1.51 0.36 1.27
CA PRO A 26 1.35 -0.18 2.63
C PRO A 26 0.51 0.68 3.58
N THR A 27 0.36 1.97 3.27
CA THR A 27 -0.40 2.96 4.05
C THR A 27 -1.74 3.35 3.42
N MET A 28 -2.11 2.76 2.28
CA MET A 28 -3.46 2.92 1.73
C MET A 28 -4.39 2.10 2.61
N ASP A 29 -5.09 2.77 3.51
CA ASP A 29 -6.02 2.14 4.43
C ASP A 29 -7.21 1.57 3.63
N THR A 30 -7.20 0.26 3.37
CA THR A 30 -8.26 -0.44 2.64
C THR A 30 -9.45 -0.77 3.52
N HIS A 31 -9.29 -0.72 4.85
CA HIS A 31 -10.28 -1.11 5.83
C HIS A 31 -10.27 -0.11 6.97
N ASN A 32 -11.28 0.76 7.04
CA ASN A 32 -11.40 1.75 8.09
C ASN A 32 -11.59 1.05 9.47
N PRO A 33 -10.59 1.06 10.37
CA PRO A 33 -10.65 0.35 11.65
C PRO A 33 -11.72 0.93 12.59
N LEU A 34 -12.15 2.17 12.35
CA LEU A 34 -13.24 2.80 13.11
C LEU A 34 -14.61 2.23 12.77
N GLU A 35 -14.69 1.34 11.77
CA GLU A 35 -15.90 0.62 11.40
C GLU A 35 -16.04 -0.73 12.09
N GLU A 36 -14.98 -1.20 12.73
CA GLU A 36 -14.99 -2.48 13.43
C GLU A 36 -15.91 -2.42 14.64
N LYS A 37 -16.74 -3.46 14.80
CA LYS A 37 -17.62 -3.59 15.95
C LYS A 37 -16.82 -4.22 17.09
N ALA A 38 -16.91 -3.62 18.27
CA ALA A 38 -16.38 -4.23 19.49
C ALA A 38 -17.00 -5.61 19.73
N THR A 39 -16.16 -6.57 20.06
CA THR A 39 -16.55 -7.91 20.49
C THR A 39 -17.23 -7.86 21.87
N PRO A 40 -18.00 -8.89 22.24
CA PRO A 40 -18.59 -8.95 23.58
C PRO A 40 -17.55 -8.89 24.70
N GLU A 41 -16.34 -9.42 24.48
CA GLU A 41 -15.28 -9.39 25.50
C GLU A 41 -14.77 -7.98 25.75
N GLU A 42 -14.45 -7.25 24.68
CA GLU A 42 -13.99 -5.86 24.74
C GLU A 42 -15.04 -4.97 25.41
N ILE A 43 -16.32 -5.21 25.13
CA ILE A 43 -17.43 -4.50 25.80
C ILE A 43 -17.44 -4.80 27.31
N ARG A 44 -17.26 -6.06 27.71
CA ARG A 44 -17.21 -6.44 29.14
C ARG A 44 -16.00 -5.84 29.86
N GLN A 45 -14.87 -5.74 29.19
CA GLN A 45 -13.62 -5.20 29.73
C GLN A 45 -13.54 -3.66 29.65
N GLY A 46 -14.45 -3.02 28.90
CA GLY A 46 -14.44 -1.57 28.67
C GLY A 46 -13.42 -1.12 27.62
N GLU A 47 -12.90 -2.05 26.81
CA GLU A 47 -11.92 -1.82 25.76
C GLU A 47 -12.58 -1.39 24.44
N TYR A 48 -13.53 -0.47 24.52
CA TYR A 48 -14.20 0.07 23.34
C TYR A 48 -14.47 1.56 23.51
N THR A 49 -14.60 2.25 22.38
CA THR A 49 -15.01 3.65 22.36
C THR A 49 -16.13 3.85 21.35
N MET A 50 -17.01 4.82 21.64
CA MET A 50 -18.12 5.15 20.76
C MET A 50 -17.65 6.09 19.66
N VAL A 51 -17.81 5.67 18.41
CA VAL A 51 -17.51 6.49 17.24
C VAL A 51 -18.81 7.02 16.64
N THR A 52 -18.84 8.30 16.30
CA THR A 52 -19.96 8.93 15.59
C THR A 52 -19.57 9.18 14.13
N ARG A 53 -20.36 8.67 13.18
CA ARG A 53 -20.16 8.94 11.75
C ARG A 53 -20.91 10.22 11.35
N LEU A 54 -20.18 11.22 10.86
CA LEU A 54 -20.74 12.45 10.33
C LEU A 54 -20.78 12.37 8.80
N TYR A 55 -21.97 12.52 8.22
CA TYR A 55 -22.17 12.64 6.78
C TYR A 55 -22.53 14.09 6.47
N LEU A 56 -21.72 14.75 5.65
CA LEU A 56 -21.96 16.12 5.19
C LEU A 56 -22.32 16.09 3.71
N ASP A 57 -23.59 16.32 3.40
CA ASP A 57 -24.03 16.57 2.03
C ASP A 57 -23.90 18.07 1.75
N ARG A 58 -22.79 18.45 1.09
CA ARG A 58 -22.57 19.83 0.65
C ARG A 58 -22.99 19.94 -0.81
N THR A 59 -24.16 20.51 -1.04
CA THR A 59 -24.46 21.10 -2.35
C THR A 59 -23.58 22.34 -2.50
N PRO A 60 -22.78 22.48 -3.58
CA PRO A 60 -22.01 23.71 -3.80
C PRO A 60 -22.98 24.89 -3.96
N ASP A 61 -22.64 26.03 -3.36
CA ASP A 61 -23.30 27.30 -3.67
C ASP A 61 -22.85 27.77 -5.06
N ASP A 62 -23.80 28.30 -5.86
CA ASP A 62 -23.61 28.78 -7.24
C ASP A 62 -22.49 29.83 -7.40
#